data_AF-A0A7R8WF76-F1
#
_entry.id   AF-A0A7R8WF76-F1
#
_cell.length_a   1.000
_cell.length_b   1.000
_cell.length_c   1.000
_cell.angle_alpha   90.00
_cell.angle_beta   90.00
_cell.angle_gamma   90.00
#
_symmetry.space_group_name_H-M   'P 1'
#
loop_
_entity.id
_entity.type
_entity.pdbx_description
1 polymer ?
#
loop_
_entity_poly.entity_id
_entity_poly.type
_entity_poly.pdbx_seq_one_letter_code
_entity_poly.pdbx_strand_id
1 'polypeptide(L)'
;MSSVSVFSFMCFLSVLRCSYEYSMGAPDAACADMVPGHGPSSQSSASPYDLSVDVAEVANGDKIDVVIHGSKPFMGFFLQARNVSDENDITGSFIVKDDTEMGFLICNQGYSGESKVEAIASTSEANFRPPASNEHHRPDWSEP
;
A
#
# COMPACT_ATOMS: atom_id res chain seq x y z
N MET A 1 39.43 -32.96 8.42
CA MET A 1 38.72 -31.68 8.69
C MET A 1 38.76 -31.47 10.19
N SER A 2 39.46 -30.43 10.65
CA SER A 2 39.73 -30.22 12.08
C SER A 2 38.45 -29.86 12.83
N SER A 3 38.24 -30.41 14.02
CA SER A 3 37.06 -30.16 14.87
C SER A 3 36.77 -28.67 15.09
N VAL A 4 37.83 -27.86 15.06
CA VAL A 4 37.79 -26.39 15.19
C VAL A 4 37.07 -25.73 14.00
N SER A 5 37.25 -26.26 12.80
CA SER A 5 36.62 -25.75 11.58
C SER A 5 35.12 -26.04 11.54
N VAL A 6 34.69 -27.18 12.08
CA VAL A 6 33.27 -27.57 12.15
C VAL A 6 32.52 -26.71 13.18
N PHE A 7 33.13 -26.47 14.35
CA PHE A 7 32.55 -25.60 15.38
C PHE A 7 32.42 -24.15 14.91
N SER A 8 33.43 -23.62 14.22
CA SER A 8 33.38 -22.26 13.68
C SER A 8 32.31 -22.10 12.60
N PHE A 9 32.08 -23.11 11.77
CA PHE A 9 31.04 -23.10 10.74
C PHE A 9 29.64 -23.18 11.35
N MET A 10 29.42 -24.04 12.37
CA MET A 10 28.15 -24.10 13.11
C MET A 10 27.82 -22.78 13.82
N CYS A 11 28.81 -22.12 14.44
CA CYS A 11 28.61 -20.82 15.06
C CYS A 11 28.28 -19.72 14.03
N PHE A 12 28.79 -19.81 12.80
CA PHE A 12 28.47 -18.87 11.73
C PHE A 12 27.02 -19.04 11.23
N LEU A 13 26.54 -20.29 11.15
CA LEU A 13 25.16 -20.60 10.76
C LEU A 13 24.13 -20.19 11.82
N SER A 14 24.48 -20.18 13.11
CA SER A 14 23.55 -19.79 14.19
C SER A 14 23.34 -18.28 14.34
N VAL A 15 24.19 -17.45 13.70
CA VAL A 15 23.99 -15.99 13.62
C VAL A 15 23.10 -15.57 12.44
N LEU A 16 22.79 -16.49 11.52
CA LEU A 16 21.81 -16.28 10.46
C LEU A 16 20.41 -16.29 11.08
N ARG A 17 20.01 -15.14 11.63
CA ARG A 17 18.61 -14.91 11.95
C ARG A 17 17.84 -14.94 10.64
N CYS A 18 16.90 -15.89 10.51
CA CYS A 18 15.83 -15.76 9.52
C CYS A 18 15.03 -14.52 9.90
N SER A 19 15.30 -13.40 9.23
CA SER A 19 14.32 -12.33 9.11
C SER A 19 13.14 -12.92 8.33
N TYR A 20 12.10 -13.30 9.05
CA TYR A 20 10.81 -13.57 8.42
C TYR A 20 10.29 -12.22 7.94
N GLU A 21 10.57 -11.91 6.69
CA GLU A 21 9.96 -10.79 5.99
C GLU A 21 8.47 -11.13 5.83
N TYR A 22 7.60 -10.27 6.38
CA TYR A 22 6.16 -10.45 6.27
C TYR A 22 5.73 -10.09 4.83
N SER A 23 5.84 -11.05 3.92
CA SER A 23 5.44 -10.90 2.51
C SER A 23 3.93 -10.77 2.28
N MET A 24 3.10 -10.74 3.34
CA MET A 24 1.64 -10.87 3.23
C MET A 24 0.89 -9.55 2.94
N GLY A 25 1.58 -8.45 2.68
CA GLY A 25 0.93 -7.14 2.43
C GLY A 25 0.26 -6.56 3.68
N ALA A 26 -0.56 -5.53 3.52
CA ALA A 26 -1.31 -4.98 4.66
C ALA A 26 -2.49 -5.90 5.03
N PRO A 27 -2.83 -6.02 6.32
CA PRO A 27 -4.00 -6.79 6.75
C PRO A 27 -5.31 -6.10 6.35
N ASP A 28 -6.41 -6.85 6.19
CA ASP A 28 -7.75 -6.29 5.90
C ASP A 28 -8.16 -5.17 6.88
N ALA A 29 -7.73 -5.27 8.15
CA ALA A 29 -8.00 -4.24 9.16
C ALA A 29 -7.39 -2.87 8.81
N ALA A 30 -6.28 -2.84 8.06
CA ALA A 30 -5.64 -1.63 7.58
C ALA A 30 -6.56 -0.82 6.66
N CYS A 31 -7.58 -1.45 6.05
CA CYS A 31 -8.57 -0.74 5.26
C CYS A 31 -9.25 0.38 6.06
N ALA A 32 -9.49 0.17 7.36
CA ALA A 32 -10.19 1.12 8.20
C ALA A 32 -9.26 2.25 8.69
N ASP A 33 -8.08 1.90 9.19
CA ASP A 33 -7.23 2.82 9.95
C ASP A 33 -5.89 3.17 9.26
N MET A 34 -5.60 2.60 8.11
CA MET A 34 -4.32 2.73 7.38
C MET A 34 -3.10 2.24 8.20
N VAL A 35 -3.31 1.39 9.22
CA VAL A 35 -2.24 0.91 10.10
C VAL A 35 -1.67 -0.41 9.56
N PRO A 36 -0.36 -0.49 9.23
CA PRO A 36 0.25 -1.64 8.57
C PRO A 36 0.43 -2.89 9.46
N GLY A 37 -0.22 -2.94 10.63
CA GLY A 37 -0.26 -4.11 11.52
C GLY A 37 1.09 -4.60 12.07
N HIS A 38 2.18 -3.87 11.82
CA HIS A 38 3.55 -4.25 12.18
C HIS A 38 4.24 -3.22 13.09
N GLY A 39 5.33 -3.65 13.73
CA GLY A 39 5.82 -3.14 15.03
C GLY A 39 6.14 -1.65 15.26
N PRO A 40 6.68 -0.84 14.33
CA PRO A 40 7.07 0.53 14.65
C PRO A 40 5.85 1.42 14.94
N SER A 41 6.01 2.33 15.92
CA SER A 41 5.03 3.40 16.12
C SER A 41 4.95 4.30 14.89
N SER A 42 3.79 4.95 14.71
CA SER A 42 3.62 5.94 13.65
C SER A 42 4.67 7.04 13.74
N GLN A 43 5.10 7.52 12.57
CA GLN A 43 6.01 8.64 12.49
C GLN A 43 5.30 9.92 12.98
N SER A 44 5.97 10.69 13.83
CA SER A 44 5.49 11.97 14.36
C SER A 44 6.23 13.19 13.80
N SER A 45 7.34 12.98 13.08
CA SER A 45 8.05 14.01 12.33
C SER A 45 7.44 14.21 10.95
N ALA A 46 7.89 15.23 10.22
CA ALA A 46 7.56 15.37 8.81
C ALA A 46 7.88 14.09 8.02
N SER A 47 6.98 13.71 7.12
CA SER A 47 7.15 12.56 6.23
C SER A 47 8.36 12.78 5.31
N PRO A 48 9.23 11.78 5.11
CA PRO A 48 10.29 11.84 4.11
C PRO A 48 9.80 11.49 2.69
N TYR A 49 8.48 11.29 2.54
CA TYR A 49 7.78 10.92 1.32
C TYR A 49 6.67 11.92 0.98
N ASP A 50 6.54 12.24 -0.30
CA ASP A 50 5.54 13.15 -0.87
C ASP A 50 4.66 12.43 -1.89
N LEU A 51 3.38 12.80 -1.96
CA LEU A 51 2.42 12.31 -2.94
C LEU A 51 2.14 13.43 -3.95
N SER A 52 2.22 13.13 -5.25
CA SER A 52 1.83 14.06 -6.31
C SER A 52 0.82 13.42 -7.26
N VAL A 53 -0.03 14.27 -7.83
CA VAL A 53 -1.02 13.92 -8.84
C VAL A 53 -0.89 14.85 -10.04
N ASP A 54 -1.19 14.35 -11.23
CA ASP A 54 -1.04 15.09 -12.49
C ASP A 54 -2.18 16.08 -12.78
N VAL A 55 -3.35 15.90 -12.14
CA VAL A 55 -4.54 16.75 -12.32
C VAL A 55 -5.10 17.27 -11.00
N ALA A 56 -5.62 18.50 -11.01
CA ALA A 56 -6.24 19.14 -9.85
C ALA A 56 -7.76 18.91 -9.76
N GLU A 57 -8.40 18.64 -10.90
CA GLU A 57 -9.82 18.33 -11.02
C GLU A 57 -9.99 17.10 -11.87
N VAL A 58 -11.04 16.33 -11.58
CA VAL A 58 -11.18 14.97 -12.06
C VAL A 58 -12.59 14.79 -12.57
N ALA A 59 -12.74 14.44 -13.84
CA ALA A 59 -14.02 14.07 -14.42
C ALA A 59 -14.27 12.55 -14.32
N ASN A 60 -15.52 12.16 -14.54
CA ASN A 60 -15.90 10.75 -14.53
C ASN A 60 -15.14 9.95 -15.58
N GLY A 61 -14.47 8.89 -15.14
CA GLY A 61 -13.74 7.98 -16.01
C GLY A 61 -12.33 8.46 -16.38
N ASP A 62 -11.90 9.62 -15.88
CA ASP A 62 -10.51 10.04 -15.98
C ASP A 62 -9.60 9.06 -15.26
N LYS A 63 -8.34 9.05 -15.68
CA LYS A 63 -7.26 8.35 -14.97
C LYS A 63 -6.29 9.41 -14.47
N ILE A 64 -5.94 9.30 -13.21
CA ILE A 64 -5.00 10.20 -12.54
C ILE A 64 -3.69 9.44 -12.37
N ASP A 65 -2.58 10.02 -12.80
CA ASP A 65 -1.27 9.50 -12.43
C ASP A 65 -0.95 9.96 -11.01
N VAL A 66 -0.76 8.98 -10.11
CA VAL A 66 -0.40 9.19 -8.72
C VAL A 66 1.03 8.72 -8.52
N VAL A 67 1.88 9.61 -8.02
CA VAL A 67 3.31 9.33 -7.82
C VAL A 67 3.70 9.54 -6.38
N ILE A 68 4.30 8.50 -5.78
CA ILE A 68 4.92 8.56 -4.46
C ILE A 68 6.41 8.83 -4.65
N HIS A 69 6.91 9.93 -4.09
CA HIS A 69 8.33 10.28 -4.09
C HIS A 69 8.91 10.09 -2.71
N GLY A 70 10.09 9.48 -2.62
CA GLY A 70 10.84 9.35 -1.38
C GLY A 70 12.23 9.95 -1.47
N SER A 71 12.61 10.72 -0.45
CA SER A 71 14.02 11.10 -0.23
C SER A 71 14.92 9.90 0.11
N LYS A 72 14.29 8.78 0.50
CA LYS A 72 14.91 7.48 0.74
C LYS A 72 14.03 6.39 0.11
N PRO A 73 14.59 5.20 -0.19
CA PRO A 73 13.78 4.07 -0.63
C PRO A 73 12.78 3.65 0.47
N PHE A 74 11.56 3.31 0.07
CA PHE A 74 10.60 2.62 0.92
C PHE A 74 10.60 1.13 0.59
N MET A 75 10.26 0.31 1.59
CA MET A 75 10.11 -1.15 1.44
C MET A 75 8.69 -1.54 1.00
N GLY A 76 7.75 -0.61 1.14
CA GLY A 76 6.40 -0.75 0.63
C GLY A 76 5.51 0.45 0.98
N PHE A 77 4.31 0.46 0.43
CA PHE A 77 3.29 1.48 0.66
C PHE A 77 1.89 0.86 0.69
N PHE A 78 0.99 1.57 1.36
CA PHE A 78 -0.45 1.36 1.32
C PHE A 78 -1.12 2.68 0.93
N LEU A 79 -1.93 2.67 -0.12
CA LEU A 79 -2.54 3.87 -0.69
C LEU A 79 -4.05 3.69 -0.89
N GLN A 80 -4.81 4.66 -0.36
CA GLN A 80 -6.26 4.72 -0.44
C GLN A 80 -6.71 6.09 -0.92
N ALA A 81 -7.82 6.12 -1.65
CA ALA A 81 -8.59 7.33 -1.86
C ALA A 81 -9.84 7.29 -0.97
N ARG A 82 -10.08 8.39 -0.25
CA ARG A 82 -11.18 8.55 0.69
C ARG A 82 -11.98 9.80 0.34
N ASN A 83 -13.28 9.76 0.61
CA ASN A 83 -14.14 10.91 0.43
C ASN A 83 -13.81 12.01 1.45
N VAL A 84 -13.66 13.25 0.99
CA VAL A 84 -13.35 14.39 1.87
C VAL A 84 -14.50 14.66 2.87
N SER A 85 -15.73 14.24 2.54
CA SER A 85 -16.90 14.40 3.41
C SER A 85 -17.09 13.26 4.41
N ASP A 86 -16.49 12.08 4.15
CA ASP A 86 -16.53 10.90 5.02
C ASP A 86 -15.25 10.08 4.83
N GLU A 87 -14.34 10.14 5.80
CA GLU A 87 -13.07 9.43 5.74
C GLU A 87 -13.22 7.90 5.80
N ASN A 88 -14.41 7.37 6.14
CA ASN A 88 -14.69 5.93 6.10
C ASN A 88 -15.20 5.49 4.71
N ASP A 89 -15.57 6.43 3.85
CA ASP A 89 -15.98 6.17 2.47
C ASP A 89 -14.74 6.05 1.58
N ILE A 90 -14.28 4.81 1.43
CA ILE A 90 -13.18 4.42 0.54
C ILE A 90 -13.72 4.35 -0.88
N THR A 91 -13.09 5.06 -1.81
CA THR A 91 -13.68 5.30 -3.13
C THR A 91 -12.68 5.16 -4.28
N GLY A 92 -13.18 4.84 -5.46
CA GLY A 92 -12.36 4.63 -6.66
C GLY A 92 -11.45 3.41 -6.57
N SER A 93 -10.55 3.30 -7.55
CA SER A 93 -9.71 2.11 -7.72
C SER A 93 -8.34 2.47 -8.27
N PHE A 94 -7.28 1.93 -7.68
CA PHE A 94 -5.96 1.98 -8.29
C PHE A 94 -5.82 0.93 -9.40
N ILE A 95 -5.08 1.30 -10.44
CA ILE A 95 -4.72 0.51 -11.61
C ILE A 95 -3.20 0.53 -11.65
N VAL A 96 -2.61 -0.65 -11.56
CA VAL A 96 -1.17 -0.84 -11.57
C VAL A 96 -0.72 -1.07 -13.02
N LYS A 97 0.37 -0.40 -13.42
CA LYS A 97 0.96 -0.55 -14.76
C LYS A 97 1.76 -1.86 -14.91
N ASP A 98 2.27 -2.42 -13.80
CA ASP A 98 3.07 -3.65 -13.76
C ASP A 98 2.77 -4.52 -12.52
N ASP A 99 2.26 -5.73 -12.72
CA ASP A 99 1.69 -6.61 -11.67
C ASP A 99 2.75 -7.35 -10.83
N THR A 100 4.03 -7.22 -11.18
CA THR A 100 5.13 -7.87 -10.47
C THR A 100 5.52 -7.14 -9.19
N GLU A 101 5.35 -5.81 -9.12
CA GLU A 101 5.85 -4.98 -8.01
C GLU A 101 4.74 -4.46 -7.08
N MET A 102 3.48 -4.47 -7.54
CA MET A 102 2.34 -3.94 -6.80
C MET A 102 1.21 -4.97 -6.68
N GLY A 103 0.50 -4.90 -5.57
CA GLY A 103 -0.67 -5.70 -5.24
C GLY A 103 -1.87 -4.81 -4.92
N PHE A 104 -3.00 -5.43 -4.62
CA PHE A 104 -4.19 -4.71 -4.20
C PHE A 104 -4.78 -5.36 -2.96
N LEU A 105 -5.25 -4.51 -2.06
CA LEU A 105 -6.15 -4.91 -0.99
C LEU A 105 -7.55 -4.41 -1.33
N ILE A 106 -8.52 -5.33 -1.33
CA ILE A 106 -9.91 -5.00 -1.61
C ILE A 106 -10.52 -4.46 -0.30
N CYS A 107 -10.81 -3.17 -0.28
CA CYS A 107 -11.40 -2.51 0.88
C CYS A 107 -12.84 -2.11 0.56
N ASN A 108 -13.81 -2.81 1.14
CA ASN A 108 -15.24 -2.64 0.86
C ASN A 108 -15.56 -2.74 -0.66
N GLN A 109 -15.91 -1.61 -1.30
CA GLN A 109 -16.25 -1.50 -2.72
C GLN A 109 -15.09 -0.90 -3.57
N GLY A 110 -14.02 -0.44 -2.93
CA GLY A 110 -12.85 0.18 -3.58
C GLY A 110 -11.64 -0.75 -3.62
N TYR A 111 -10.80 -0.58 -4.65
CA TYR A 111 -9.50 -1.27 -4.73
C TYR A 111 -8.40 -0.35 -4.21
N SER A 112 -7.87 -0.67 -3.04
CA SER A 112 -6.72 0.04 -2.46
C SER A 112 -5.44 -0.48 -3.11
N GLY A 113 -4.54 0.43 -3.49
CA GLY A 113 -3.25 0.07 -4.08
C GLY A 113 -2.24 -0.22 -2.98
N GLU A 114 -1.54 -1.34 -3.07
CA GLU A 114 -0.41 -1.66 -2.19
C GLU A 114 0.81 -2.02 -3.03
N SER A 115 2.02 -1.78 -2.54
CA SER A 115 3.19 -2.46 -3.10
C SER A 115 3.24 -3.91 -2.63
N LYS A 116 3.69 -4.83 -3.48
CA LYS A 116 4.29 -6.06 -2.98
C LYS A 116 5.62 -5.69 -2.34
N VAL A 117 5.94 -6.29 -1.20
CA VAL A 117 7.12 -6.02 -0.34
C VAL A 117 8.48 -6.15 -1.08
N GLU A 118 8.46 -6.57 -2.35
CA GLU A 118 9.65 -6.67 -3.21
C GLU A 118 10.03 -5.35 -3.92
N ALA A 119 9.18 -4.32 -3.90
CA ALA A 119 9.46 -3.05 -4.55
C ALA A 119 10.26 -2.09 -3.65
N ILE A 120 11.59 -2.27 -3.57
CA ILE A 120 12.47 -1.24 -3.02
C ILE A 120 12.55 -0.11 -4.05
N ALA A 121 11.77 0.94 -3.84
CA ALA A 121 11.72 2.08 -4.75
C ALA A 121 11.87 3.41 -4.00
N SER A 122 12.54 4.36 -4.63
CA SER A 122 12.47 5.78 -4.24
C SER A 122 11.30 6.49 -4.92
N THR A 123 10.67 5.86 -5.91
CA THR A 123 9.55 6.42 -6.67
C THR A 123 8.65 5.29 -7.15
N SER A 124 7.34 5.41 -6.95
CA SER A 124 6.34 4.47 -7.48
C SER A 124 5.18 5.24 -8.11
N GLU A 125 4.69 4.73 -9.23
CA GLU A 125 3.59 5.32 -10.00
C GLU A 125 2.39 4.37 -10.03
N ALA A 126 1.20 4.89 -9.79
CA ALA A 126 -0.07 4.16 -9.94
C ALA A 126 -1.08 5.02 -10.69
N ASN A 127 -1.98 4.39 -11.45
CA ASN A 127 -3.10 5.09 -12.07
C ASN A 127 -4.31 5.00 -11.15
N PHE A 128 -4.89 6.11 -10.74
CA PHE A 128 -6.15 6.09 -10.00
C PHE A 128 -7.33 6.33 -10.93
N ARG A 129 -8.39 5.54 -10.75
CA ARG A 129 -9.67 5.68 -11.42
C ARG A 129 -10.73 6.13 -10.40
N PRO A 130 -11.38 7.28 -10.58
CA PRO A 130 -12.44 7.77 -9.72
C PRO A 130 -13.67 6.86 -9.76
N PRO A 131 -14.52 6.90 -8.71
CA PRO A 131 -15.85 6.29 -8.77
C PRO A 131 -16.66 6.91 -9.92
N ALA A 132 -17.55 6.14 -10.53
CA ALA A 132 -18.50 6.72 -11.48
C ALA A 132 -19.48 7.62 -10.73
N SER A 133 -19.83 8.80 -11.25
CA SER A 133 -20.78 9.77 -10.65
C SER A 133 -22.15 9.22 -10.23
N ASN A 134 -22.46 7.99 -10.62
CA ASN A 134 -23.74 7.36 -10.39
C ASN A 134 -23.69 6.35 -9.23
N GLU A 135 -22.57 6.29 -8.50
CA GLU A 135 -22.40 5.46 -7.31
C GLU A 135 -22.40 6.29 -6.02
N HIS A 136 -23.03 7.48 -6.07
CA HIS A 136 -23.58 8.08 -4.86
C HIS A 136 -24.72 7.17 -4.40
N HIS A 137 -24.44 6.36 -3.39
CA HIS A 137 -25.40 5.82 -2.42
C HIS A 137 -26.87 6.06 -2.83
N ARG A 138 -27.44 5.15 -3.63
CA ARG A 138 -28.89 4.96 -3.54
C ARG A 138 -29.09 4.14 -2.26
N PRO A 139 -29.63 4.70 -1.16
CA PRO A 139 -30.28 3.82 -0.20
C PRO A 139 -31.32 3.04 -0.99
N ASP A 140 -31.20 1.71 -0.93
CA ASP A 140 -32.16 0.78 -1.51
C ASP A 140 -33.53 1.04 -0.88
N TRP A 141 -34.32 1.88 -1.55
CA TRP A 141 -35.75 2.00 -1.33
C TRP A 141 -36.45 1.15 -2.39
N SER A 142 -36.30 -0.17 -2.28
CA SER A 142 -37.19 -1.13 -2.93
C SER A 142 -37.55 -2.27 -1.96
N GLU A 143 -38.41 -2.01 -0.97
CA GLU A 143 -39.85 -2.37 -0.92
C GLU A 143 -40.07 -3.66 -0.10
N PRO A 144 -41.26 -3.92 0.50
CA PRO A 144 -42.21 -3.06 1.21
C PRO A 144 -42.27 -3.34 2.73
#